data_AF-A0A958EWH3-F1
#
_entry.id   AF-A0A958EWH3-F1
#
_cell.length_a   1.000
_cell.length_b   1.000
_cell.length_c   1.000
_cell.angle_alpha   90.00
_cell.angle_beta   90.00
_cell.angle_gamma   90.00
#
_symmetry.space_group_name_H-M   'P 1'
#
loop_
_entity.id
_entity.type
_entity.pdbx_description
1 polymer ?
#
loop_
_entity_poly.entity_id
_entity_poly.type
_entity_poly.pdbx_seq_one_letter_code
_entity_poly.pdbx_strand_id
1 'polypeptide(L)' 'MRVTIIGGGIIGLSSAWYLKSAGFEVEVIDQNDFSNNCSYGN' A
#
# COMPACT_ATOMS: atom_id res chain seq x y z
N MET A 1 -4.20 13.52 10.73
CA MET A 1 -2.92 12.79 10.78
C MET A 1 -2.73 12.10 9.45
N ARG A 2 -1.59 12.28 8.78
CA ARG A 2 -1.32 11.74 7.45
C ARG A 2 -0.36 10.55 7.57
N VAL A 3 -0.65 9.46 6.87
CA VAL A 3 0.10 8.21 6.92
C VAL A 3 0.64 7.88 5.53
N THR A 4 1.96 7.76 5.42
CA THR A 4 2.63 7.34 4.18
C THR A 4 3.05 5.89 4.29
N ILE A 5 2.62 5.06 3.35
CA ILE A 5 2.92 3.62 3.27
C ILE A 5 3.89 3.41 2.12
N ILE A 6 5.00 2.73 2.39
CA ILE A 6 6.03 2.44 1.39
C ILE A 6 5.95 0.95 1.04
N GLY A 7 5.61 0.64 -0.21
CA GLY A 7 5.41 -0.70 -0.74
C GLY A 7 3.95 -1.00 -1.12
N GLY A 8 3.71 -1.29 -2.40
CA GLY A 8 2.40 -1.55 -3.00
C GLY A 8 1.91 -3.00 -2.94
N GLY A 9 2.57 -3.86 -2.15
CA GLY A 9 2.17 -5.26 -1.99
C GLY A 9 0.86 -5.45 -1.22
N ILE A 10 0.42 -6.72 -1.12
CA ILE A 10 -0.85 -7.07 -0.46
C ILE A 10 -0.97 -6.51 0.97
N ILE A 11 0.13 -6.50 1.71
CA ILE A 11 0.19 -5.95 3.08
C ILE A 11 0.09 -4.43 3.08
N GLY A 12 0.77 -3.74 2.15
CA GLY A 12 0.73 -2.29 2.04
C GLY A 12 -0.66 -1.79 1.68
N LEU A 13 -1.31 -2.44 0.70
CA LEU A 13 -2.67 -2.11 0.29
C LEU A 13 -3.71 -2.44 1.36
N SER A 14 -3.57 -3.58 2.06
CA SER A 14 -4.47 -3.94 3.17
C SER A 14 -4.38 -2.94 4.31
N SER A 15 -3.16 -2.51 4.64
CA SER A 15 -2.91 -1.48 5.66
C SER A 15 -3.49 -0.14 5.23
N ALA A 16 -3.31 0.24 3.96
CA ALA A 16 -3.86 1.47 3.40
C ALA A 16 -5.39 1.49 3.47
N TRP A 17 -6.04 0.38 3.12
CA TRP A 17 -7.49 0.24 3.17
C TRP A 17 -8.04 0.35 4.59
N TYR A 18 -7.40 -0.32 5.56
CA TYR A 18 -7.80 -0.26 6.96
C TYR A 18 -7.68 1.17 7.50
N LEU A 19 -6.54 1.83 7.27
CA LEU A 19 -6.28 3.18 7.76
C LEU A 19 -7.18 4.22 7.09
N LYS A 20 -7.44 4.08 5.78
CA LYS A 20 -8.40 4.94 5.07
C LYS A 20 -9.81 4.80 5.64
N SER A 21 -10.24 3.58 5.93
CA SER A 21 -11.55 3.30 6.55
C SER A 21 -11.67 3.87 7.96
N ALA A 22 -10.55 3.97 8.69
CA ALA A 22 -10.48 4.60 10.00
C ALA A 22 -10.40 6.14 9.96
N GLY A 23 -10.50 6.75 8.77
CA GLY A 23 -10.54 8.22 8.61
C GLY A 23 -9.17 8.88 8.51
N PHE A 24 -8.10 8.11 8.32
CA PHE A 24 -6.77 8.66 8.11
C PHE A 24 -6.56 9.05 6.63
N GLU A 25 -5.78 10.10 6.42
CA GLU A 25 -5.32 10.48 5.09
C GLU A 25 -4.10 9.62 4.74
N VAL A 26 -4.27 8.71 3.79
CA VAL A 26 -3.26 7.70 3.44
C VAL A 26 -2.70 7.94 2.05
N GLU A 27 -1.38 7.90 1.94
CA GLU A 27 -0.62 7.96 0.69
C GLU A 27 0.24 6.69 0.57
N VAL A 28 0.15 5.98 -0.56
CA VAL A 28 0.96 4.77 -0.81
C VAL A 28 1.99 5.11 -1.88
N ILE A 29 3.25 4.85 -1.58
CA ILE A 29 4.40 5.04 -2.48
C ILE A 29 4.99 3.66 -2.73
N ASP A 30 5.07 3.23 -3.98
CA ASP A 30 5.73 1.97 -4.37
C ASP A 30 6.98 2.25 -5.20
N GLN A 31 8.05 1.47 -4.98
CA GLN A 31 9.36 1.73 -5.59
C GLN A 31 9.51 1.12 -6.99
N ASN A 32 8.64 0.18 -7.36
CA ASN A 32 8.53 -0.35 -8.71
C ASN A 32 7.11 -0.12 -9.21
N ASP A 33 6.97 0.04 -10.51
CA ASP A 33 5.68 -0.13 -11.19
C ASP A 33 5.06 -1.44 -10.66
N PHE A 34 3.77 -1.45 -10.34
CA PHE A 34 3.05 -2.56 -9.65
C PHE A 34 3.18 -3.94 -10.33
N SER A 35 3.94 -4.02 -11.42
CA SER A 35 4.31 -5.13 -12.28
C SER A 35 5.43 -6.03 -11.76
N ASN A 36 6.18 -5.68 -10.71
CA ASN A 36 7.37 -6.47 -10.31
C ASN A 36 7.48 -6.76 -8.79
N ASN A 37 6.41 -7.26 -8.19
CA ASN A 37 6.41 -7.72 -6.80
C ASN A 37 6.28 -9.25 -6.71
N CYS A 38 6.85 -9.85 -5.67
CA CYS A 38 6.80 -11.30 -5.37
C CYS A 38 5.37 -11.87 -5.21
N SER A 39 4.31 -11.04 -5.27
CA SER A 39 2.92 -11.47 -5.21
C SER A 39 2.28 -11.78 -6.58
N TYR A 40 2.95 -11.51 -7.70
CA TYR A 40 2.48 -11.85 -9.06
C TYR A 40 3.21 -13.06 -9.70
N GLY A 41 4.10 -13.72 -8.95
CA GLY A 41 4.72 -14.97 -9.38
C GLY A 41 3.89 -16.17 -8.94
N ASN A 42 2.87 -16.52 -9.71
CA ASN A 42 2.21 -17.82 -9.66
C ASN A 42 2.34 -18.49 -11.03
#